data_AF-A0A6B3G540-F1
#
_entry.id   AF-A0A6B3G540-F1
#
_cell.length_a   1.000
_cell.length_b   1.000
_cell.length_c   1.000
_cell.angle_alpha   90.00
_cell.angle_beta   90.00
_cell.angle_gamma   90.00
#
_symmetry.space_group_name_H-M   'P 1'
#
loop_
_entity.id
_entity.type
_entity.pdbx_description
1 polymer ?
#
loop_
_entity_poly.entity_id
_entity_poly.type
_entity_poly.pdbx_seq_one_letter_code
_entity_poly.pdbx_strand_id
1 'polypeptide(L)'
;PYEESRRYRDFMGWEMPWYSALPSNDELLTGRQVGSMHIVCYLREGDRVYETYWTTLRGVEVMDYDYALMDLTVYGRQELWEDSPSGWPQTMDAPPEHPMRTNGRPIPQWSRIEEGRSDDLTPGS
;
A
#
# COMPACT_ATOMS: atom_id res chain seq x y z
N PRO A 1 -7.56 3.46 13.11
CA PRO A 1 -8.08 4.63 13.86
C PRO A 1 -8.00 5.88 12.97
N TYR A 2 -8.99 6.78 12.98
CA TYR A 2 -8.97 7.95 12.09
C TYR A 2 -7.79 8.89 12.37
N GLU A 3 -7.52 9.20 13.65
CA GLU A 3 -6.42 10.10 14.03
C GLU A 3 -5.05 9.59 13.57
N GLU A 4 -4.82 8.29 13.70
CA GLU A 4 -3.59 7.65 13.24
C GLU A 4 -3.42 7.74 11.72
N SER A 5 -4.47 7.38 10.96
CA SER A 5 -4.38 7.46 9.50
C SER A 5 -4.35 8.90 8.98
N ARG A 6 -4.96 9.84 9.69
CA ARG A 6 -4.92 11.27 9.38
C ARG A 6 -3.52 11.84 9.53
N ARG A 7 -2.80 11.51 10.61
CA ARG A 7 -1.39 11.92 10.78
C ARG A 7 -0.53 11.42 9.61
N TYR A 8 -0.76 10.18 9.16
CA TYR A 8 -0.09 9.64 7.99
C TYR A 8 -0.43 10.39 6.70
N ARG A 9 -1.71 10.70 6.44
CA ARG A 9 -2.14 11.54 5.31
C ARG A 9 -1.45 12.91 5.32
N ASP A 10 -1.43 13.57 6.48
CA ASP A 10 -0.85 14.90 6.64
C ASP A 10 0.67 14.86 6.43
N PHE A 11 1.36 13.87 7.00
CA PHE A 11 2.78 13.60 6.74
C PHE A 11 3.06 13.44 5.24
N MET A 12 2.26 12.61 4.55
CA MET A 12 2.43 12.35 3.12
C MET A 12 2.04 13.53 2.21
N GLY A 13 1.31 14.53 2.71
CA GLY A 13 0.89 15.72 1.95
C GLY A 13 -0.29 15.47 1.02
N TRP A 14 -1.12 14.51 1.38
CA TRP A 14 -2.21 14.06 0.58
C TRP A 14 -3.41 14.97 0.75
N GLU A 15 -3.93 15.53 -0.35
CA GLU A 15 -5.00 16.54 -0.30
C GLU A 15 -6.40 15.96 -0.52
N MET A 16 -6.50 14.73 -1.04
CA MET A 16 -7.79 14.08 -1.30
C MET A 16 -8.61 13.85 -0.01
N PRO A 17 -9.94 13.70 -0.13
CA PRO A 17 -10.78 13.31 0.99
C PRO A 17 -10.27 12.05 1.68
N TRP A 18 -10.20 12.09 3.01
CA TRP A 18 -9.64 11.01 3.82
C TRP A 18 -10.64 10.57 4.89
N TYR A 19 -10.97 9.29 4.91
CA TYR A 19 -11.97 8.71 5.78
C TYR A 19 -11.44 7.45 6.44
N SER A 20 -11.95 7.14 7.62
CA SER A 20 -11.69 5.86 8.26
C SER A 20 -12.84 4.90 7.92
N ALA A 21 -12.53 3.81 7.23
CA ALA A 21 -13.45 2.71 7.00
C ALA A 21 -13.58 1.76 8.21
N LEU A 22 -12.75 1.92 9.25
CA LEU A 22 -12.67 1.00 10.39
C LEU A 22 -14.04 0.66 11.03
N PRO A 23 -14.96 1.61 11.28
CA PRO A 23 -16.28 1.31 11.84
C PRO A 23 -17.22 0.55 10.89
N SER A 24 -16.87 0.45 9.62
CA SER A 24 -17.67 -0.17 8.55
C SER A 24 -16.92 -1.32 7.88
N ASN A 25 -15.88 -1.84 8.52
CA ASN A 25 -15.07 -2.92 7.96
C ASN A 25 -15.91 -4.18 7.71
N ASP A 26 -16.84 -4.52 8.60
CA ASP A 26 -17.66 -5.71 8.46
C ASP A 26 -18.55 -5.64 7.21
N GLU A 27 -19.15 -4.47 6.94
CA GLU A 27 -19.95 -4.24 5.74
C GLU A 27 -19.09 -4.10 4.48
N LEU A 28 -18.00 -3.33 4.53
CA LEU A 28 -17.17 -3.03 3.35
C LEU A 28 -16.24 -4.18 2.95
N LEU A 29 -15.89 -5.05 3.89
CA LEU A 29 -15.00 -6.20 3.68
C LEU A 29 -15.72 -7.54 3.87
N THR A 30 -17.06 -7.58 3.76
CA THR A 30 -17.81 -8.84 3.81
C THR A 30 -17.24 -9.83 2.80
N GLY A 31 -16.76 -10.98 3.28
CA GLY A 31 -16.15 -12.04 2.46
C GLY A 31 -14.73 -11.72 1.95
N ARG A 32 -14.07 -10.67 2.46
CA ARG A 32 -12.72 -10.23 2.08
C ARG A 32 -11.74 -10.40 3.25
N GLN A 33 -10.45 -10.53 2.92
CA GLN A 33 -9.41 -10.67 3.94
C GLN A 33 -9.05 -9.32 4.55
N VAL A 34 -9.31 -9.15 5.84
CA VAL A 34 -8.85 -7.96 6.57
C VAL A 34 -7.32 -7.93 6.62
N GLY A 35 -6.74 -6.76 6.40
CA GLY A 35 -5.29 -6.56 6.38
C GLY A 35 -4.63 -6.71 5.00
N SER A 36 -5.40 -7.04 3.96
CA SER A 36 -4.93 -7.03 2.57
C SER A 36 -5.31 -5.75 1.85
N MET A 37 -4.53 -5.36 0.84
CA MET A 37 -4.90 -4.28 -0.07
C MET A 37 -6.06 -4.71 -0.98
N HIS A 38 -7.02 -3.80 -1.15
CA HIS A 38 -8.15 -3.96 -2.05
C HIS A 38 -8.32 -2.68 -2.87
N ILE A 39 -8.68 -2.85 -4.13
CA ILE A 39 -9.27 -1.77 -4.93
C ILE A 39 -10.76 -2.08 -5.00
N VAL A 40 -11.58 -1.12 -4.57
CA VAL A 40 -13.05 -1.25 -4.59
C VAL A 40 -13.63 0.01 -5.22
N CYS A 41 -14.48 -0.18 -6.21
CA CYS A 41 -15.12 0.89 -6.94
C CYS A 41 -16.62 0.90 -6.63
N TYR A 42 -17.11 2.07 -6.21
CA TYR A 42 -18.51 2.29 -5.93
C TYR A 42 -19.06 3.38 -6.87
N LEU A 43 -20.28 3.16 -7.36
CA LEU A 43 -21.08 4.16 -8.05
C LEU A 43 -22.24 4.59 -7.14
N ARG A 44 -22.38 5.89 -6.90
CA ARG A 44 -23.52 6.45 -6.18
C ARG A 44 -24.55 7.01 -7.15
N GLU A 45 -25.78 6.56 -7.03
CA GLU A 45 -26.94 7.06 -7.77
C GLU A 45 -28.03 7.48 -6.77
N GLY A 46 -28.18 8.80 -6.57
CA GLY A 46 -29.09 9.35 -5.56
C GLY A 46 -28.72 8.96 -4.12
N ASP A 47 -29.63 8.24 -3.47
CA ASP A 47 -29.49 7.68 -2.12
C ASP A 47 -28.90 6.26 -2.10
N ARG A 48 -28.63 5.67 -3.27
CA ARG A 48 -28.10 4.31 -3.40
C ARG A 48 -26.62 4.31 -3.75
N VAL A 49 -25.91 3.33 -3.22
CA VAL A 49 -24.50 3.05 -3.54
C VAL A 49 -24.41 1.62 -4.06
N TYR A 50 -23.78 1.47 -5.21
CA TYR A 50 -23.58 0.19 -5.89
C TYR A 50 -22.09 -0.11 -5.93
N GLU A 51 -21.70 -1.30 -5.52
CA GLU A 51 -20.36 -1.80 -5.79
C GLU A 51 -20.31 -2.29 -7.24
N THR A 52 -19.42 -1.70 -8.06
CA THR A 52 -19.33 -2.02 -9.48
C THR A 52 -18.13 -2.90 -9.81
N TYR A 53 -17.12 -2.91 -8.94
CA TYR A 53 -15.89 -3.67 -9.11
C TYR A 53 -15.16 -3.79 -7.78
N TRP A 54 -14.48 -4.92 -7.58
CA TRP A 54 -13.46 -5.02 -6.56
C TRP A 54 -12.40 -6.07 -6.94
N THR A 55 -11.19 -5.91 -6.40
CA THR A 55 -10.10 -6.88 -6.57
C THR A 55 -9.10 -6.83 -5.43
N THR A 56 -8.23 -7.84 -5.35
CA THR A 56 -7.15 -7.97 -4.38
C THR A 56 -5.95 -8.70 -5.02
N LEU A 57 -4.87 -8.92 -4.26
CA LEU A 57 -3.65 -9.60 -4.72
C LEU A 57 -3.13 -8.98 -6.02
N ARG A 58 -2.81 -9.79 -7.03
CA ARG A 58 -2.31 -9.30 -8.33
C ARG A 58 -3.26 -8.32 -9.01
N GLY A 59 -4.54 -8.32 -8.69
CA GLY A 59 -5.48 -7.35 -9.22
C GLY A 59 -5.22 -5.91 -8.75
N VAL A 60 -4.56 -5.72 -7.60
CA VAL A 60 -4.18 -4.38 -7.11
C VAL A 60 -2.87 -3.87 -7.71
N GLU A 61 -2.09 -4.72 -8.40
CA GLU A 61 -0.83 -4.33 -9.06
C GLU A 61 -1.03 -3.25 -10.14
N VAL A 62 -2.27 -2.97 -10.56
CA VAL A 62 -2.59 -1.82 -11.40
C VAL A 62 -2.20 -0.48 -10.75
N MET A 63 -2.13 -0.44 -9.42
CA MET A 63 -1.65 0.72 -8.65
C MET A 63 -0.15 0.63 -8.30
N ASP A 64 0.43 -0.58 -8.37
CA ASP A 64 1.84 -0.89 -8.11
C ASP A 64 2.54 -1.30 -9.41
N TYR A 65 2.63 -0.34 -10.34
CA TYR A 65 3.13 -0.58 -11.69
C TYR A 65 4.62 -0.94 -11.73
N ASP A 66 5.37 -0.71 -10.65
CA ASP A 66 6.77 -1.06 -10.50
C ASP A 66 6.99 -2.57 -10.59
N TYR A 67 6.10 -3.40 -10.01
CA TYR A 67 6.13 -4.86 -10.19
C TYR A 67 5.99 -5.27 -11.64
N ALA A 68 5.03 -4.68 -12.35
CA ALA A 68 4.84 -4.95 -13.77
C ALA A 68 6.05 -4.51 -14.61
N LEU A 69 6.76 -3.45 -14.22
CA LEU A 69 8.00 -3.03 -14.88
C LEU A 69 9.17 -3.97 -14.55
N MET A 70 9.29 -4.44 -13.30
CA MET A 70 10.32 -5.37 -12.86
C MET A 70 10.21 -6.72 -13.58
N ASP A 71 8.99 -7.20 -13.83
CA ASP A 71 8.71 -8.40 -14.64
C ASP A 71 9.31 -8.32 -16.07
N LEU A 72 9.54 -7.11 -16.59
CA LEU A 72 10.15 -6.90 -17.91
C LEU A 72 11.69 -6.95 -17.87
N THR A 73 12.28 -6.96 -16.68
CA THR A 73 13.73 -6.95 -16.49
C THR A 73 14.28 -8.36 -16.29
N VAL A 74 15.57 -8.53 -16.55
CA VAL A 74 16.21 -9.86 -16.45
C VAL A 74 16.11 -10.46 -15.07
N TYR A 75 16.17 -9.66 -14.00
CA TYR A 75 16.16 -10.15 -12.62
C TYR A 75 14.76 -10.34 -12.03
N GLY A 76 13.71 -10.16 -12.84
CA GLY A 76 12.34 -10.29 -12.36
C GLY A 76 12.04 -9.34 -11.21
N ARG A 77 11.16 -9.79 -10.32
CA ARG A 77 10.80 -9.00 -9.13
C ARG A 77 11.82 -9.17 -8.03
N GLN A 78 12.58 -10.27 -7.98
CA GLN A 78 13.49 -10.61 -6.86
C GLN A 78 12.72 -10.97 -5.58
N GLU A 79 11.51 -11.51 -5.72
CA GLU A 79 10.72 -12.04 -4.61
C GLU A 79 11.27 -13.38 -4.12
N LEU A 80 11.13 -13.68 -2.83
CA LEU A 80 11.73 -14.89 -2.22
C LEU A 80 11.10 -16.19 -2.73
N TRP A 81 9.88 -16.10 -3.26
CA TRP A 81 9.16 -17.24 -3.84
C TRP A 81 9.47 -17.46 -5.33
N GLU A 82 10.15 -16.50 -5.98
CA GLU A 82 10.51 -16.58 -7.39
C GLU A 82 11.51 -17.73 -7.64
N ASP A 83 11.30 -18.50 -8.71
CA ASP A 83 12.26 -19.53 -9.16
C ASP A 83 13.37 -18.87 -9.99
N SER A 84 14.30 -18.21 -9.30
CA SER A 84 15.42 -17.50 -9.94
C SER A 84 16.67 -18.39 -10.02
N PRO A 85 17.51 -18.25 -11.07
CA PRO A 85 18.79 -18.95 -11.17
C PRO A 85 19.69 -18.74 -9.94
N SER A 86 20.53 -19.75 -9.65
CA SER A 86 21.47 -19.69 -8.53
C SER A 86 22.36 -18.45 -8.58
N GLY A 87 22.43 -17.74 -7.44
CA GLY A 87 23.22 -16.52 -7.27
C GLY A 87 22.51 -15.23 -7.69
N TRP A 88 21.26 -15.29 -8.17
CA TRP A 88 20.47 -14.09 -8.42
C TRP A 88 20.00 -13.43 -7.13
N PRO A 89 19.93 -12.09 -7.09
CA PRO A 89 19.42 -11.38 -5.92
C PRO A 89 17.92 -11.65 -5.76
N GLN A 90 17.50 -11.95 -4.53
CA GLN A 90 16.10 -12.15 -4.13
C GLN A 90 15.84 -11.42 -2.80
N THR A 91 15.82 -10.09 -2.83
CA THR A 91 15.74 -9.26 -1.61
C THR A 91 14.38 -8.59 -1.38
N MET A 92 13.41 -8.70 -2.30
CA MET A 92 12.13 -7.96 -2.17
C MET A 92 11.41 -8.27 -0.87
N ASP A 93 11.36 -9.55 -0.48
CA ASP A 93 10.62 -9.98 0.71
C ASP A 93 11.53 -10.22 1.92
N ALA A 94 12.82 -9.87 1.81
CA ALA A 94 13.82 -10.17 2.84
C ALA A 94 14.00 -9.00 3.82
N PRO A 95 13.55 -9.09 5.09
CA PRO A 95 13.96 -8.13 6.11
C PRO A 95 15.43 -8.37 6.51
N PRO A 96 16.24 -7.33 6.76
CA PRO A 96 15.95 -5.89 6.69
C PRO A 96 16.14 -5.28 5.27
N GLU A 97 16.58 -6.09 4.31
CA GLU A 97 17.08 -5.71 2.98
C GLU A 97 15.97 -5.45 1.93
N HIS A 98 14.83 -4.94 2.38
CA HIS A 98 13.73 -4.63 1.47
C HIS A 98 14.10 -3.41 0.59
N PRO A 99 14.17 -3.54 -0.74
CA PRO A 99 14.73 -2.51 -1.63
C PRO A 99 13.89 -1.25 -1.70
N MET A 100 12.61 -1.29 -1.33
CA MET A 100 11.78 -0.09 -1.17
C MET A 100 12.03 0.64 0.17
N ARG A 101 13.02 0.22 0.96
CA ARG A 101 13.42 0.86 2.22
C ARG A 101 14.88 1.28 2.17
N THR A 102 15.20 2.39 2.81
CA THR A 102 16.58 2.82 3.06
C THR A 102 16.68 3.45 4.44
N ASN A 103 17.79 3.22 5.15
CA ASN A 103 18.03 3.66 6.53
C ASN A 103 16.83 3.37 7.47
N GLY A 104 16.22 2.20 7.32
CA GLY A 104 15.10 1.74 8.15
C GLY A 104 13.71 2.31 7.80
N ARG A 105 13.56 3.14 6.76
CA ARG A 105 12.28 3.77 6.36
C ARG A 105 11.90 3.48 4.90
N PRO A 106 10.60 3.46 4.55
CA PRO A 106 10.18 3.45 3.15
C PRO A 106 10.74 4.64 2.37
N ILE A 107 11.28 4.38 1.17
CA ILE A 107 11.90 5.41 0.32
C ILE A 107 11.00 6.63 0.07
N PRO A 108 9.69 6.49 -0.21
CA PRO A 108 8.81 7.63 -0.47
C PRO A 108 8.68 8.64 0.68
N GLN A 109 9.03 8.25 1.91
CA GLN A 109 8.90 9.10 3.09
C GLN A 109 10.03 10.13 3.22
N TRP A 110 11.20 9.91 2.62
CA TRP A 110 12.38 10.77 2.85
C TRP A 110 12.18 12.21 2.41
N SER A 111 11.56 12.43 1.24
CA SER A 111 11.24 13.79 0.77
C SER A 111 10.36 14.57 1.75
N ARG A 112 9.48 13.90 2.51
CA ARG A 112 8.63 14.54 3.53
C ARG A 112 9.43 14.98 4.74
N ILE A 113 10.44 14.20 5.13
CA ILE A 113 11.36 14.53 6.21
C ILE A 113 12.25 15.71 5.81
N GLU A 114 12.78 15.72 4.59
CA GLU A 114 13.62 16.80 4.06
C GLU A 114 12.87 18.14 4.01
N GLU A 115 11.56 18.10 3.77
CA GLU A 115 10.66 19.27 3.86
C GLU A 115 10.35 19.71 5.31
N GLY A 116 10.86 19.01 6.33
CA GLY A 116 10.66 19.35 7.74
C GLY A 116 9.30 18.93 8.31
N ARG A 117 8.61 17.97 7.69
CA ARG A 117 7.30 17.49 8.19
C ARG A 117 7.45 16.60 9.42
N SER A 118 6.47 16.67 10.32
CA SER A 118 6.44 15.85 11.53
C SER A 118 6.28 14.37 11.18
N ASP A 119 7.19 13.55 11.69
CA ASP A 119 7.21 12.08 11.56
C ASP A 119 6.68 11.38 12.81
N ASP A 120 5.86 12.06 13.61
CA ASP A 120 5.11 11.44 14.70
C ASP A 120 3.97 10.58 14.14
N LEU A 121 4.35 9.44 13.57
CA LEU A 121 3.48 8.44 12.98
C LEU A 121 3.17 7.29 13.94
N THR A 122 3.76 7.30 15.14
CA THR A 122 3.53 6.25 16.14
C THR A 122 2.06 6.20 16.55
N PRO A 123 1.44 5.00 16.63
CA PRO A 123 0.09 4.87 17.16
C PRO A 123 0.01 5.55 18.54
N GLY A 124 -1.04 6.34 18.78
CA GLY A 124 -1.29 6.84 20.13
C GLY A 124 -1.49 5.64 21.06
N SER A 125 -0.76 5.63 22.18
CA SER A 125 -0.83 4.60 23.23
C SER A 125 -2.25 4.38 23.74
#